data_AF-A0A1F6PLS5-F1
#
_entry.id   AF-A0A1F6PLS5-F1
#
_cell.length_a   1.000
_cell.length_b   1.000
_cell.length_c   1.000
_cell.angle_alpha   90.00
_cell.angle_beta   90.00
_cell.angle_gamma   90.00
#
_symmetry.space_group_name_H-M   'P 1'
#
loop_
_entity.id
_entity.type
_entity.pdbx_description
1 polymer ?
#
loop_
_entity_poly.entity_id
_entity_poly.type
_entity_poly.pdbx_seq_one_letter_code
_entity_poly.pdbx_strand_id
1 'polypeptide(L)'
;MVDIEDLVEKFKNKLALVKETENYKTTIVEPVVNTIFNEEFADIFKTIAESLNEKLECNAVNFKSEGKNRFFIEGRFHRIIFQKGKIEIQDNVVNTTIIPLYIWKGVTKHLTPILFTINPDSHDIKWNLNSLEDYAKNLFSKLVDDDDFFM
;
A
#
# COMPACT_ATOMS: atom_id res chain seq x y z
N MET A 1 -22.61 -26.31 -37.51
CA MET A 1 -21.79 -25.19 -38.02
C MET A 1 -21.82 -24.12 -36.95
N VAL A 2 -20.68 -23.57 -36.53
CA VAL A 2 -20.65 -22.53 -35.50
C VAL A 2 -21.16 -21.24 -36.12
N ASP A 3 -22.13 -20.59 -35.49
CA ASP A 3 -22.67 -19.31 -35.93
C ASP A 3 -21.65 -18.20 -35.61
N ILE A 4 -21.00 -17.72 -36.65
CA ILE A 4 -19.94 -16.71 -36.54
C ILE A 4 -20.52 -15.37 -36.08
N GLU A 5 -21.76 -15.05 -36.42
CA GLU A 5 -22.39 -13.77 -36.06
C GLU A 5 -22.68 -13.69 -34.56
N ASP A 6 -23.24 -14.76 -33.98
CA ASP A 6 -23.46 -14.90 -32.53
C ASP A 6 -22.13 -14.82 -31.74
N LEU A 7 -21.07 -15.43 -32.26
CA LEU A 7 -19.72 -15.29 -31.67
C LEU A 7 -19.22 -13.86 -31.71
N VAL A 8 -19.32 -13.18 -32.85
CA VAL A 8 -18.90 -11.78 -32.99
C VAL A 8 -19.62 -10.89 -31.99
N GLU A 9 -20.93 -11.09 -31.79
CA GLU A 9 -21.72 -10.31 -30.83
C GLU A 9 -21.31 -10.58 -29.37
N LYS A 10 -21.10 -11.85 -29.00
CA LYS A 10 -20.55 -12.21 -27.68
C LYS A 10 -19.18 -11.58 -27.42
N PHE A 11 -18.29 -11.57 -28.42
CA PHE A 11 -16.98 -10.94 -28.31
C PHE A 11 -17.07 -9.42 -28.18
N LYS A 12 -17.97 -8.75 -28.94
CA LYS A 12 -18.20 -7.29 -28.81
C LYS A 12 -18.68 -6.92 -27.40
N ASN A 13 -19.65 -7.66 -26.86
CA ASN A 13 -20.17 -7.42 -25.51
C ASN A 13 -19.07 -7.62 -24.46
N LYS A 14 -18.25 -8.67 -24.59
CA LYS A 14 -17.13 -8.92 -23.70
C LYS A 14 -16.05 -7.82 -23.78
N LEU A 15 -15.76 -7.32 -24.97
CA LEU A 15 -14.81 -6.20 -25.17
C LEU A 15 -15.31 -4.89 -24.56
N ALA A 16 -16.62 -4.61 -24.66
CA ALA A 16 -17.22 -3.43 -24.03
C ALA A 16 -17.10 -3.50 -22.50
N LEU A 17 -17.44 -4.64 -21.90
CA LEU A 17 -17.31 -4.87 -20.46
C LEU A 17 -15.86 -4.73 -19.96
N VAL A 18 -14.88 -5.24 -20.73
CA VAL A 18 -13.46 -5.08 -20.39
C VAL A 18 -13.06 -3.60 -20.39
N LYS A 19 -13.48 -2.82 -21.39
CA LYS A 19 -13.19 -1.38 -21.45
C LYS A 19 -13.82 -0.61 -20.29
N GLU A 20 -15.07 -0.91 -19.95
CA GLU A 20 -15.75 -0.30 -18.81
C GLU A 20 -15.04 -0.62 -17.49
N THR A 21 -14.62 -1.88 -17.31
CA THR A 21 -13.90 -2.33 -16.12
C THR A 21 -12.55 -1.63 -15.98
N GLU A 22 -11.78 -1.52 -17.07
CA GLU A 22 -10.49 -0.81 -17.06
C GLU A 22 -10.66 0.69 -16.80
N ASN A 23 -11.69 1.31 -17.39
CA ASN A 23 -12.01 2.71 -17.10
C ASN A 23 -12.37 2.91 -15.63
N TYR A 24 -13.22 2.04 -15.06
CA TYR A 24 -13.59 2.09 -13.65
C TYR A 24 -12.37 1.92 -12.74
N LYS A 25 -11.51 0.94 -13.04
CA LYS A 25 -10.28 0.70 -12.30
C LYS A 25 -9.36 1.92 -12.30
N THR A 26 -9.13 2.52 -13.46
CA THR A 26 -8.20 3.65 -13.61
C THR A 26 -8.76 4.95 -13.03
N THR A 27 -10.07 5.17 -13.13
CA THR A 27 -10.71 6.45 -12.80
C THR A 27 -11.20 6.51 -11.36
N ILE A 28 -11.62 5.39 -10.78
CA ILE A 28 -12.20 5.33 -9.44
C ILE A 28 -11.29 4.56 -8.48
N VAL A 29 -10.95 3.32 -8.82
CA VAL A 29 -10.27 2.41 -7.89
C VAL A 29 -8.84 2.85 -7.60
N GLU A 30 -8.04 3.12 -8.64
CA GLU A 30 -6.64 3.51 -8.48
C GLU A 30 -6.46 4.80 -7.66
N PRO A 31 -7.23 5.88 -7.90
CA PRO A 31 -7.19 7.08 -7.05
C PRO A 31 -7.50 6.78 -5.59
N VAL A 32 -8.58 6.05 -5.29
CA VAL A 32 -8.98 5.74 -3.91
C VAL A 32 -7.90 4.93 -3.20
N VAL A 33 -7.38 3.88 -3.85
CA VAL A 33 -6.29 3.07 -3.28
C VAL A 33 -5.03 3.91 -3.08
N ASN A 34 -4.73 4.85 -3.98
CA ASN A 34 -3.58 5.74 -3.84
C ASN A 34 -3.74 6.70 -2.65
N THR A 35 -4.92 7.25 -2.43
CA THR A 35 -5.21 8.10 -1.27
C THR A 35 -5.01 7.30 0.03
N ILE A 36 -5.59 6.11 0.13
CA ILE A 36 -5.44 5.25 1.32
C ILE A 36 -3.97 4.89 1.57
N PHE A 37 -3.23 4.54 0.51
CA PHE A 37 -1.82 4.17 0.67
C PHE A 37 -0.92 5.36 1.03
N ASN A 38 -1.07 6.50 0.33
CA ASN A 38 -0.12 7.63 0.45
C ASN A 38 -0.53 8.64 1.53
N GLU A 39 -1.82 8.89 1.71
CA GLU A 39 -2.33 9.95 2.58
C GLU A 39 -2.81 9.41 3.93
N GLU A 40 -3.37 8.20 3.99
CA GLU A 40 -3.79 7.61 5.27
C GLU A 40 -2.67 6.77 5.88
N PHE A 41 -2.14 5.81 5.13
CA PHE A 41 -1.16 4.88 5.66
C PHE A 41 0.25 5.49 5.77
N ALA A 42 0.80 6.04 4.69
CA ALA A 42 2.16 6.56 4.70
C ALA A 42 2.34 7.81 5.58
N ASP A 43 1.31 8.65 5.69
CA ASP A 43 1.36 9.90 6.47
C ASP A 43 1.52 9.65 7.97
N ILE A 44 0.98 8.54 8.49
CA ILE A 44 1.23 8.11 9.88
C ILE A 44 2.73 7.90 10.13
N PHE A 45 3.43 7.22 9.21
CA PHE A 45 4.87 6.98 9.34
C PHE A 45 5.67 8.26 9.22
N LYS A 46 5.28 9.13 8.28
CA LYS A 46 5.88 10.45 8.10
C LYS A 46 5.75 11.29 9.37
N THR A 47 4.54 11.39 9.92
CA THR A 47 4.25 12.14 11.15
C THR A 47 5.06 11.63 12.33
N ILE A 48 5.15 10.31 12.51
CA ILE A 48 5.97 9.72 13.59
C ILE A 48 7.46 10.05 13.37
N ALA A 49 8.00 9.87 12.16
CA ALA A 49 9.40 10.15 11.88
C ALA A 49 9.77 11.63 12.08
N GLU A 50 8.93 12.55 11.60
CA GLU A 50 9.11 14.00 11.78
C GLU A 50 9.06 14.38 13.27
N SER A 51 8.06 13.87 14.00
CA SER A 51 7.91 14.11 15.44
C SER A 51 9.09 13.58 16.26
N LEU A 52 9.65 12.44 15.88
CA LEU A 52 10.84 11.87 16.52
C LEU A 52 12.07 12.73 16.27
N ASN A 53 12.31 13.11 15.01
CA ASN A 53 13.48 13.91 14.65
C ASN A 53 13.45 15.30 15.30
N GLU A 54 12.27 15.93 15.37
CA GLU A 54 12.08 17.21 16.04
C GLU A 54 12.43 17.10 17.53
N LYS A 55 11.89 16.10 18.24
CA LYS A 55 12.10 15.93 19.68
C LYS A 55 13.51 15.48 20.05
N LEU A 56 14.18 14.76 19.16
CA LEU A 56 15.55 14.30 19.36
C LEU A 56 16.59 15.31 18.84
N GLU A 57 16.15 16.40 18.19
CA GLU A 57 17.00 17.40 17.55
C GLU A 57 18.03 16.79 16.57
N CYS A 58 17.68 15.66 15.95
CA CYS A 58 18.54 14.96 14.99
C CYS A 58 17.73 14.19 13.94
N ASN A 59 18.32 13.92 12.78
CA ASN A 59 17.69 13.15 11.71
C ASN A 59 17.91 11.65 11.90
N ALA A 60 17.32 11.09 12.96
CA ALA A 60 17.43 9.67 13.29
C ALA A 60 16.66 8.77 12.30
N VAL A 61 15.50 9.23 11.83
CA VAL A 61 14.66 8.46 10.89
C VAL A 61 14.31 9.30 9.67
N ASN A 62 14.71 8.84 8.49
CA ASN A 62 14.36 9.48 7.23
C ASN A 62 13.10 8.82 6.65
N PHE A 63 12.09 9.63 6.35
CA PHE A 63 10.95 9.20 5.54
C PHE A 63 11.17 9.67 4.09
N LYS A 64 10.96 8.79 3.11
CA LYS A 64 10.85 9.23 1.71
C LYS A 64 9.74 8.48 0.98
N SER A 65 9.08 9.17 0.07
CA SER A 65 8.10 8.59 -0.85
C SER A 65 8.69 8.54 -2.26
N GLU A 66 8.50 7.41 -2.97
CA GLU A 66 8.94 7.22 -4.34
C GLU A 66 7.74 6.86 -5.23
N GLY A 67 7.14 7.90 -5.82
CA GLY A 67 5.93 7.76 -6.64
C GLY A 67 4.69 7.49 -5.79
N LYS A 68 3.70 6.79 -6.36
CA LYS A 68 2.41 6.50 -5.70
C LYS A 68 2.30 5.09 -5.15
N ASN A 69 3.35 4.29 -5.31
CA ASN A 69 3.32 2.83 -5.08
C ASN A 69 4.29 2.38 -3.99
N ARG A 70 5.15 3.27 -3.48
CA ARG A 70 6.08 2.91 -2.42
C ARG A 70 6.52 4.13 -1.60
N PHE A 71 6.74 3.88 -0.32
CA PHE A 71 7.47 4.79 0.56
C PHE A 71 8.40 3.96 1.45
N PHE A 72 9.30 4.62 2.16
CA PHE A 72 10.22 3.95 3.06
C PHE A 72 10.59 4.81 4.26
N ILE A 73 10.91 4.12 5.35
CA ILE A 73 11.57 4.66 6.53
C ILE A 73 12.99 4.11 6.59
N GLU A 74 13.95 4.98 6.85
CA GLU A 74 15.39 4.72 6.78
C GLU A 74 16.08 5.16 8.07
N GLY A 75 16.80 4.23 8.69
CA GLY A 75 17.77 4.51 9.75
C GLY A 75 19.19 4.57 9.16
N ARG A 76 20.21 4.28 9.96
CA ARG A 76 21.61 4.36 9.50
C ARG A 76 22.01 3.22 8.55
N PHE A 77 21.70 1.98 8.92
CA PHE A 77 22.04 0.78 8.12
C PHE A 77 20.82 0.00 7.62
N HIS A 78 19.64 0.55 7.85
CA HIS A 78 18.36 -0.12 7.64
C HIS A 78 17.41 0.71 6.81
N ARG A 79 16.59 -0.01 6.04
CA ARG A 79 15.40 0.57 5.44
C ARG A 79 14.24 -0.39 5.48
N ILE A 80 13.05 0.13 5.78
CA ILE A 80 11.80 -0.59 5.55
C ILE A 80 11.11 0.06 4.37
N ILE A 81 10.85 -0.73 3.33
CA ILE A 81 10.09 -0.33 2.15
C ILE A 81 8.67 -0.83 2.32
N PHE A 82 7.70 0.04 2.18
CA PHE A 82 6.30 -0.33 2.06
C PHE A 82 5.92 -0.19 0.60
N GLN A 83 5.56 -1.32 -0.03
CA GLN A 83 5.17 -1.35 -1.43
C GLN A 83 3.69 -1.67 -1.56
N LYS A 84 2.96 -0.86 -2.32
CA LYS A 84 1.59 -1.17 -2.71
C LYS A 84 1.58 -2.39 -3.64
N GLY A 85 0.79 -3.38 -3.26
CA GLY A 85 0.57 -4.61 -4.01
C GLY A 85 -0.40 -4.42 -5.17
N LYS A 86 -0.76 -5.55 -5.78
CA LYS A 86 -1.73 -5.57 -6.87
C LYS A 86 -3.12 -5.16 -6.35
N ILE A 87 -3.88 -4.50 -7.21
CA ILE A 87 -5.28 -4.19 -6.98
C ILE A 87 -6.12 -5.29 -7.62
N GLU A 88 -6.96 -5.94 -6.82
CA GLU A 88 -7.89 -6.98 -7.26
C GLU A 88 -9.32 -6.50 -7.02
N ILE A 89 -10.19 -6.68 -8.01
CA ILE A 89 -11.59 -6.26 -7.94
C ILE A 89 -12.44 -7.51 -8.05
N GLN A 90 -13.25 -7.78 -7.03
CA GLN A 90 -14.17 -8.91 -6.98
C GLN A 90 -15.51 -8.44 -6.42
N ASP A 91 -16.60 -8.64 -7.16
CA ASP A 91 -17.97 -8.28 -6.72
C ASP A 91 -18.09 -6.83 -6.20
N ASN A 92 -17.52 -5.87 -6.95
CA ASN A 92 -17.40 -4.43 -6.60
C ASN A 92 -16.59 -4.13 -5.33
N VAL A 93 -15.94 -5.12 -4.74
CA VAL A 93 -15.03 -4.95 -3.61
C VAL A 93 -13.60 -4.92 -4.12
N VAL A 94 -12.86 -3.89 -3.72
CA VAL A 94 -11.45 -3.71 -4.04
C VAL A 94 -10.61 -4.33 -2.93
N ASN A 95 -9.78 -5.29 -3.27
CA ASN A 95 -8.81 -5.89 -2.37
C ASN A 95 -7.40 -5.47 -2.78
N THR A 96 -6.61 -5.05 -1.81
CA THR A 96 -5.21 -4.75 -2.05
C THR A 96 -4.38 -5.00 -0.80
N THR A 97 -3.06 -5.01 -0.98
CA THR A 97 -2.11 -5.34 0.06
C THR A 97 -0.98 -4.33 0.09
N ILE A 98 -0.46 -4.02 1.27
CA ILE A 98 0.81 -3.34 1.46
C ILE A 98 1.83 -4.41 1.84
N ILE A 99 2.96 -4.41 1.13
CA ILE A 99 4.04 -5.39 1.26
C ILE A 99 5.21 -4.68 1.95
N PRO A 100 5.34 -4.82 3.27
CA PRO A 100 6.50 -4.32 4.00
C PRO A 100 7.73 -5.23 3.79
N LEU A 101 8.85 -4.62 3.41
CA LEU A 101 10.14 -5.26 3.16
C LEU A 101 11.19 -4.60 4.04
N TYR A 102 11.81 -5.37 4.92
CA TYR A 102 12.92 -4.90 5.73
C TYR A 102 14.24 -5.29 5.08
N ILE A 103 15.13 -4.32 4.89
CA ILE A 103 16.44 -4.49 4.28
C ILE A 103 17.52 -4.11 5.30
N TRP A 104 18.43 -5.05 5.55
CA TRP A 104 19.56 -4.92 6.47
C TRP A 104 20.83 -5.46 5.83
N LYS A 105 21.87 -4.63 5.69
CA LYS A 105 23.20 -5.06 5.20
C LYS A 105 23.16 -5.97 3.95
N GLY A 106 22.24 -5.69 3.01
CA GLY A 106 22.04 -6.47 1.78
C GLY A 106 21.10 -7.69 1.90
N VAL A 107 20.66 -8.04 3.10
CA VAL A 107 19.65 -9.07 3.36
C VAL A 107 18.25 -8.44 3.29
N THR A 108 17.35 -9.06 2.54
CA THR A 108 15.94 -8.65 2.45
C THR A 108 15.07 -9.66 3.19
N LYS A 109 14.20 -9.16 4.09
CA LYS A 109 13.22 -9.94 4.83
C LYS A 109 11.81 -9.41 4.55
N HIS A 110 10.92 -10.31 4.14
CA HIS A 110 9.50 -9.99 4.01
C HIS A 110 8.86 -9.92 5.39
N LEU A 111 8.19 -8.81 5.68
CA LEU A 111 7.33 -8.66 6.85
C LEU A 111 5.90 -9.07 6.47
N THR A 112 5.05 -9.29 7.48
CA THR A 112 3.65 -9.69 7.26
C THR A 112 2.92 -8.66 6.38
N PRO A 113 2.30 -9.08 5.27
CA PRO A 113 1.50 -8.19 4.44
C PRO A 113 0.31 -7.61 5.21
N ILE A 114 0.01 -6.36 4.92
CA ILE A 114 -1.14 -5.64 5.45
C ILE A 114 -2.19 -5.65 4.35
N LEU A 115 -3.37 -6.19 4.62
CA LEU A 115 -4.46 -6.25 3.66
C LEU A 115 -5.48 -5.17 4.01
N PHE A 116 -5.98 -4.50 2.98
CA PHE A 116 -7.18 -3.69 3.10
C PHE A 116 -8.15 -3.94 1.96
N THR A 117 -9.41 -3.92 2.34
CA THR A 117 -10.56 -4.12 1.48
C THR A 117 -11.39 -2.85 1.49
N ILE A 118 -11.77 -2.37 0.31
CA ILE A 118 -12.55 -1.15 0.14
C ILE A 118 -13.82 -1.50 -0.62
N ASN A 119 -14.95 -1.01 -0.16
CA ASN A 119 -16.15 -0.93 -0.98
C ASN A 119 -16.25 0.51 -1.52
N PRO A 120 -15.97 0.76 -2.82
CA PRO A 120 -15.96 2.10 -3.40
C PRO A 120 -17.30 2.83 -3.31
N ASP A 121 -18.42 2.10 -3.26
CA ASP A 121 -19.75 2.72 -3.17
C ASP A 121 -19.98 3.29 -1.76
N SER A 122 -19.65 2.52 -0.72
CA SER A 122 -19.81 2.93 0.69
C SER A 122 -18.64 3.73 1.24
N HIS A 123 -17.48 3.70 0.58
CA HIS A 123 -16.19 4.21 1.09
C HIS A 123 -15.70 3.53 2.37
N ASP A 124 -16.31 2.43 2.80
CA ASP A 124 -15.86 1.65 3.95
C ASP A 124 -14.54 0.92 3.63
N ILE A 125 -13.54 1.13 4.50
CA ILE A 125 -12.23 0.47 4.44
C ILE A 125 -12.14 -0.52 5.60
N LYS A 126 -11.82 -1.78 5.29
CA LYS A 126 -11.57 -2.83 6.28
C LYS A 126 -10.12 -3.27 6.19
N TRP A 127 -9.41 -3.16 7.32
CA TRP A 127 -8.02 -3.59 7.45
C TRP A 127 -7.94 -4.98 8.09
N ASN A 128 -6.88 -5.74 7.78
CA ASN A 128 -6.52 -6.96 8.53
C ASN A 128 -5.72 -6.67 9.81
N LEU A 129 -5.71 -5.40 10.24
CA LEU A 129 -5.03 -4.90 11.44
C LEU A 129 -6.07 -4.25 12.35
N ASN A 130 -5.78 -4.20 13.64
CA ASN A 130 -6.64 -3.51 14.61
C ASN A 130 -6.64 -1.98 14.40
N SER A 131 -5.47 -1.41 14.13
CA SER A 131 -5.28 0.04 13.93
C SER A 131 -3.98 0.30 13.16
N LEU A 132 -4.01 1.25 12.24
CA LEU A 132 -2.83 1.69 11.50
C LEU A 132 -1.80 2.37 12.40
N GLU A 133 -2.28 3.20 13.34
CA GLU A 133 -1.42 3.87 14.30
C GLU A 133 -0.72 2.88 15.23
N ASP A 134 -1.45 1.89 15.75
CA ASP A 134 -0.87 0.90 16.65
C ASP A 134 0.15 0.03 15.91
N TYR A 135 -0.11 -0.31 14.64
CA TYR A 135 0.86 -0.98 13.80
C TYR A 135 2.13 -0.15 13.64
N ALA A 136 2.01 1.14 13.31
CA ALA A 136 3.15 2.03 13.12
C ALA A 136 3.93 2.21 14.44
N LYS A 137 3.26 2.51 15.55
CA LYS A 137 3.89 2.65 16.88
C LYS A 137 4.64 1.38 17.29
N ASN A 138 4.03 0.21 17.10
CA ASN A 138 4.67 -1.06 17.40
C ASN A 138 5.89 -1.32 16.51
N LEU A 139 5.87 -0.90 15.24
CA LEU A 139 7.03 -1.00 14.37
C LEU A 139 8.16 -0.09 14.86
N PHE A 140 7.88 1.19 15.10
CA PHE A 140 8.88 2.14 15.60
C PHE A 140 9.47 1.71 16.94
N SER A 141 8.66 1.16 17.86
CA SER A 141 9.17 0.59 19.12
C SER A 141 10.19 -0.51 18.87
N LYS A 142 9.91 -1.44 17.95
CA LYS A 142 10.86 -2.52 17.61
C LYS A 142 12.13 -2.02 16.91
N LEU A 143 12.04 -0.91 16.18
CA LEU A 143 13.20 -0.27 15.54
C LEU A 143 14.14 0.38 16.57
N VAL A 144 13.61 0.85 17.70
CA VAL A 144 14.43 1.37 18.83
C VAL A 144 15.25 0.27 19.47
N ASP A 145 14.70 -0.94 19.57
CA ASP A 145 15.41 -2.10 20.10
C ASP A 145 16.42 -2.71 19.11
N ASP A 146 16.48 -2.18 17.87
CA ASP A 146 17.39 -2.62 16.82
C ASP A 146 18.62 -1.70 16.78
N ASP A 147 19.70 -2.14 17.44
CA ASP A 147 20.96 -1.39 17.53
C ASP A 147 21.49 -0.95 16.16
N ASP A 148 21.34 -1.79 15.12
CA ASP A 148 21.84 -1.48 13.77
C ASP A 148 20.93 -0.43 13.06
N PHE A 149 19.72 -0.13 13.57
CA PHE A 149 18.84 0.92 13.03
C PHE A 149 19.27 2.32 13.48
N PHE A 150 19.69 2.44 14.74
CA PHE A 150 20.10 3.70 15.37
C PHE A 150 21.62 3.95 15.33
N MET A 151 22.46 2.93 15.57
CA MET A 151 23.93 3.04 15.57
C MET A 151 24.54 2.73 14.22
#